data_AF-A0A7S1QQF6-F1
#
_entry.id   AF-A0A7S1QQF6-F1
#
_cell.length_a   1.000
_cell.length_b   1.000
_cell.length_c   1.000
_cell.angle_alpha   90.00
_cell.angle_beta   90.00
_cell.angle_gamma   90.00
#
_symmetry.space_group_name_H-M   'P 1'
#
loop_
_entity.id
_entity.type
_entity.pdbx_description
1 polymer ?
#
loop_
_entity_poly.entity_id
_entity_poly.type
_entity_poly.pdbx_seq_one_letter_code
_entity_poly.pdbx_strand_id
1 'polypeptide(L)'
;MRSSLAVKIDDIERNVGLDAAMLIEFSHLAMKICTIVGVPMCLVMCPTHFWLGGMPADMVDSLSRIGMANIAVERTWLYWLHACVIWLVTLVVEHLIWTAKESFLERRFRWLRAMPAPRSTSVLVHNIPARYCSDGELKAFFCRMFPPEVVHEV
;
A
#
# COMPACT_ATOMS: atom_id res chain seq x y z
N MET A 1 -18.99 9.59 15.39
CA MET A 1 -18.68 8.44 14.50
C MET A 1 -19.40 8.52 13.16
N ARG A 2 -20.74 8.69 13.09
CA ARG A 2 -21.46 8.81 11.80
C ARG A 2 -21.00 9.98 10.91
N SER A 3 -20.71 11.15 11.51
CA SER A 3 -20.20 12.31 10.76
C SER A 3 -18.85 12.05 10.09
N SER A 4 -18.00 11.21 10.70
CA SER A 4 -16.68 10.86 10.15
C SER A 4 -16.79 9.98 8.91
N LEU A 5 -17.82 9.14 8.80
CA LEU A 5 -18.05 8.27 7.64
C LEU A 5 -18.58 9.02 6.40
N ALA A 6 -19.12 10.23 6.60
CA ALA A 6 -19.69 11.03 5.51
C ALA A 6 -18.66 11.91 4.79
N VAL A 7 -17.45 12.04 5.34
CA VAL A 7 -16.39 12.89 4.79
C VAL A 7 -15.78 12.23 3.55
N LYS A 8 -15.69 12.97 2.44
CA LYS A 8 -15.06 12.48 1.22
C LYS A 8 -13.55 12.66 1.26
N ILE A 9 -12.82 11.76 0.60
CA ILE A 9 -11.36 11.83 0.50
C ILE A 9 -10.87 13.16 -0.08
N ASP A 10 -11.59 13.73 -1.04
CA ASP A 10 -11.23 15.02 -1.64
C ASP A 10 -11.31 16.17 -0.63
N ASP A 11 -12.23 16.11 0.33
CA ASP A 11 -12.32 17.09 1.41
C ASP A 11 -11.17 16.92 2.39
N ILE A 12 -10.75 15.68 2.67
CA ILE A 12 -9.59 15.39 3.53
C ILE A 12 -8.31 15.88 2.86
N GLU A 13 -8.14 15.60 1.57
CA GLU A 13 -6.98 16.04 0.78
C GLU A 13 -6.83 17.56 0.81
N ARG A 14 -7.95 18.29 0.67
CA ARG A 14 -7.96 19.76 0.70
C ARG A 14 -7.65 20.34 2.08
N ASN A 15 -8.15 19.73 3.15
CA ASN A 15 -8.05 20.30 4.50
C ASN A 15 -6.80 19.84 5.27
N VAL A 16 -6.32 18.62 5.03
CA VAL A 16 -5.25 17.97 5.81
C VAL A 16 -4.03 17.63 4.92
N GLY A 17 -4.21 17.59 3.61
CA GLY A 17 -3.16 17.30 2.65
C GLY A 17 -3.22 15.87 2.09
N LEU A 18 -2.46 15.66 1.01
CA LEU A 18 -2.47 14.41 0.25
C LEU A 18 -2.04 13.21 1.11
N ASP A 19 -0.93 13.32 1.86
CA ASP A 19 -0.36 12.17 2.57
C ASP A 19 -1.32 11.60 3.63
N ALA A 20 -2.02 12.47 4.38
CA ALA A 20 -3.03 12.05 5.34
C ALA A 20 -4.26 11.41 4.67
N ALA A 21 -4.73 11.99 3.56
CA ALA A 21 -5.82 11.42 2.77
C ALA A 21 -5.47 10.02 2.25
N MET A 22 -4.22 9.82 1.80
CA MET A 22 -3.76 8.53 1.28
C MET A 22 -3.56 7.48 2.36
N LEU A 23 -3.24 7.86 3.59
CA LEU A 23 -3.21 6.93 4.74
C LEU A 23 -4.61 6.37 5.05
N ILE A 24 -5.65 7.19 4.94
CA ILE A 24 -7.03 6.76 5.12
C ILE A 24 -7.46 5.84 3.98
N GLU A 25 -7.15 6.19 2.73
CA GLU A 25 -7.42 5.32 1.58
C GLU A 25 -6.70 3.97 1.67
N PHE A 26 -5.47 3.95 2.18
CA PHE A 26 -4.75 2.70 2.45
C PHE A 26 -5.49 1.83 3.48
N SER A 27 -6.05 2.44 4.53
CA SER A 27 -6.84 1.74 5.53
C SER A 27 -8.16 1.21 4.96
N HIS A 28 -8.83 1.96 4.07
CA HIS A 28 -10.00 1.49 3.34
C HIS A 28 -9.67 0.31 2.43
N LEU A 29 -8.54 0.36 1.70
CA LEU A 29 -8.05 -0.74 0.87
C LEU A 29 -7.77 -1.99 1.71
N ALA A 30 -7.09 -1.84 2.85
CA ALA A 30 -6.80 -2.96 3.74
C ALA A 30 -8.08 -3.61 4.27
N MET A 31 -9.07 -2.82 4.71
CA MET A 31 -10.37 -3.35 5.13
C MET A 31 -11.08 -4.08 3.98
N LYS A 32 -11.06 -3.51 2.77
CA LYS A 32 -11.66 -4.12 1.58
C LYS A 32 -10.99 -5.46 1.25
N ILE A 33 -9.66 -5.55 1.31
CA ILE A 33 -8.92 -6.80 1.13
C ILE A 33 -9.31 -7.81 2.21
N CYS A 34 -9.33 -7.41 3.48
CA CYS A 34 -9.73 -8.28 4.60
C CYS A 34 -11.15 -8.82 4.42
N THR A 35 -12.11 -8.01 3.97
CA THR A 35 -13.48 -8.48 3.73
C THR A 35 -13.55 -9.41 2.53
N ILE A 36 -12.96 -9.03 1.39
CA ILE A 36 -13.04 -9.82 0.14
C ILE A 36 -12.31 -11.16 0.28
N VAL A 37 -11.20 -11.22 1.00
CA VAL A 37 -10.44 -12.47 1.22
C VAL A 37 -10.96 -13.22 2.44
N GLY A 38 -11.14 -12.52 3.57
CA GLY A 38 -11.48 -13.13 4.84
C GLY A 38 -12.88 -13.76 4.86
N VAL A 39 -13.88 -13.14 4.23
CA VAL A 39 -15.25 -13.69 4.21
C VAL A 39 -15.29 -15.04 3.48
N PRO A 40 -14.76 -15.19 2.24
CA PRO A 40 -14.66 -16.51 1.61
C PRO A 40 -13.85 -17.53 2.41
N MET A 41 -12.75 -17.11 3.05
CA MET A 41 -11.96 -18.02 3.90
C MET A 41 -12.80 -18.56 5.07
N CYS A 42 -13.51 -17.67 5.77
CA CYS A 42 -14.33 -18.05 6.91
C CYS A 42 -15.58 -18.86 6.51
N LEU A 43 -16.20 -18.56 5.37
CA LEU A 43 -17.45 -19.20 4.96
C LEU A 43 -17.27 -20.46 4.11
N VAL A 44 -16.12 -20.62 3.45
CA VAL A 44 -15.85 -21.77 2.58
C VAL A 44 -14.75 -22.65 3.18
N MET A 45 -13.57 -22.09 3.45
CA MET A 45 -12.42 -22.89 3.88
C MET A 45 -12.56 -23.41 5.32
N CYS A 46 -13.02 -22.58 6.26
CA CYS A 46 -13.20 -23.03 7.64
C CYS A 46 -14.21 -24.20 7.79
N PRO A 47 -15.42 -24.15 7.19
CA PRO A 47 -16.33 -25.29 7.21
C PRO A 47 -15.78 -26.52 6.47
N THR A 48 -15.08 -26.30 5.35
CA THR A 48 -14.41 -27.37 4.61
C THR A 48 -13.40 -28.09 5.49
N HIS A 49 -12.54 -27.37 6.21
CA HIS A 49 -11.61 -28.00 7.16
C HIS A 49 -12.34 -28.70 8.29
N PHE A 50 -13.35 -28.05 8.88
CA PHE A 50 -14.06 -28.61 10.03
C PHE A 50 -14.75 -29.94 9.71
N TRP A 51 -15.43 -30.03 8.56
CA TRP A 51 -16.17 -31.24 8.17
C TRP A 51 -15.35 -32.24 7.37
N LEU A 52 -14.41 -31.79 6.54
CA LEU A 52 -13.69 -32.65 5.59
C LEU A 52 -12.21 -32.83 5.90
N GLY A 53 -11.66 -32.20 6.95
CA GLY A 53 -10.23 -32.31 7.29
C GLY A 53 -9.80 -33.75 7.63
N GLY A 54 -10.53 -34.42 8.52
CA GLY A 54 -10.37 -35.85 8.79
C GLY A 54 -9.20 -36.24 9.70
N MET A 55 -8.55 -35.31 10.38
CA MET A 55 -7.59 -35.65 11.44
C MET A 55 -8.29 -36.20 12.70
N PRO A 56 -7.65 -37.10 13.47
CA PRO A 56 -8.20 -37.64 14.71
C PRO A 56 -8.50 -36.55 15.75
N ALA A 57 -9.63 -36.66 16.46
CA ALA A 57 -10.11 -35.61 17.37
C ALA A 57 -9.21 -35.38 18.60
N ASP A 58 -8.43 -36.38 18.99
CA ASP A 58 -7.42 -36.34 20.06
C ASP A 58 -6.15 -35.61 19.63
N MET A 59 -5.94 -35.42 18.32
CA MET A 59 -4.76 -34.76 17.74
C MET A 59 -5.03 -33.31 17.31
N VAL A 60 -6.26 -32.79 17.50
CA VAL A 60 -6.69 -31.49 16.96
C VAL A 60 -7.38 -30.64 18.03
N ASP A 61 -6.74 -29.53 18.39
CA ASP A 61 -7.32 -28.51 19.27
C ASP A 61 -8.42 -27.70 18.55
N SER A 62 -9.22 -26.95 19.32
CA SER A 62 -10.37 -26.20 18.80
C SER A 62 -10.05 -25.26 17.64
N LEU A 63 -8.87 -24.61 17.64
CA LEU A 63 -8.49 -23.69 16.56
C LEU A 63 -7.97 -24.45 15.34
N SER A 64 -7.22 -25.54 15.55
CA SER A 64 -6.72 -26.37 14.46
C SER A 64 -7.83 -27.01 13.63
N ARG A 65 -9.02 -27.24 14.19
CA ARG A 65 -10.18 -27.83 13.47
C ARG A 65 -10.61 -27.05 12.23
N ILE A 66 -10.48 -25.73 12.24
CA ILE A 66 -10.83 -24.85 11.11
C ILE A 66 -9.61 -24.47 10.27
N GLY A 67 -8.42 -24.92 10.67
CA GLY A 67 -7.16 -24.67 10.00
C GLY A 67 -6.71 -25.84 9.12
N MET A 68 -5.66 -25.59 8.33
CA MET A 68 -5.07 -26.59 7.44
C MET A 68 -4.48 -27.79 8.20
N ALA A 69 -4.13 -27.61 9.48
CA ALA A 69 -3.64 -28.68 10.35
C ALA A 69 -4.65 -29.82 10.55
N ASN A 70 -5.95 -29.60 10.32
CA ASN A 70 -6.96 -30.65 10.39
C ASN A 70 -7.00 -31.54 9.14
N ILE A 71 -6.27 -31.22 8.07
CA ILE A 71 -6.31 -31.97 6.80
C ILE A 71 -5.42 -33.21 6.90
N ALA A 72 -6.03 -34.39 6.84
CA ALA A 72 -5.33 -35.66 6.79
C ALA A 72 -4.59 -35.84 5.46
N VAL A 73 -3.42 -36.49 5.50
CA VAL A 73 -2.53 -36.72 4.33
C VAL A 73 -3.25 -37.45 3.19
N GLU A 74 -4.17 -38.35 3.54
CA GLU A 74 -4.99 -39.13 2.59
C GLU A 74 -5.94 -38.25 1.75
N ARG A 75 -6.21 -37.02 2.18
CA ARG A 75 -7.12 -36.08 1.50
C ARG A 75 -6.37 -35.10 0.59
N THR A 76 -5.55 -35.65 -0.32
CA THR A 76 -4.67 -34.88 -1.22
C THR A 76 -5.42 -33.83 -2.06
N TRP A 77 -6.69 -34.08 -2.41
CA TRP A 77 -7.50 -33.14 -3.20
C TRP A 77 -7.78 -31.80 -2.47
N LEU A 78 -7.81 -31.79 -1.14
CA LEU A 78 -7.99 -30.55 -0.36
C LEU A 78 -6.78 -29.62 -0.49
N TYR A 79 -5.58 -30.16 -0.69
CA TYR A 79 -4.38 -29.34 -0.95
C TYR A 79 -4.43 -28.69 -2.33
N TRP A 80 -5.01 -29.36 -3.33
CA TRP A 80 -5.26 -28.75 -4.64
C TRP A 80 -6.31 -27.63 -4.55
N LEU A 81 -7.35 -27.80 -3.73
CA LEU A 81 -8.30 -26.72 -3.44
C LEU A 81 -7.60 -25.50 -2.84
N HIS A 82 -6.70 -25.69 -1.86
CA HIS A 82 -5.87 -24.61 -1.31
C HIS A 82 -5.02 -23.92 -2.37
N ALA A 83 -4.37 -24.68 -3.25
CA ALA A 83 -3.57 -24.12 -4.33
C ALA A 83 -4.40 -23.21 -5.25
N CYS A 84 -5.60 -23.66 -5.64
CA CYS A 84 -6.53 -22.84 -6.43
C CYS A 84 -6.98 -21.57 -5.69
N VAL A 85 -7.29 -21.70 -4.39
CA VAL A 85 -7.72 -20.59 -3.54
C VAL A 85 -6.62 -19.54 -3.37
N ILE A 86 -5.37 -19.96 -3.16
CA ILE A 86 -4.22 -19.04 -3.04
C ILE A 86 -4.05 -18.23 -4.32
N TRP A 87 -4.08 -18.88 -5.49
CA TRP A 87 -4.00 -18.18 -6.77
C TRP A 87 -5.13 -17.16 -6.96
N LEU A 88 -6.37 -17.53 -6.61
CA LEU A 88 -7.51 -16.62 -6.66
C LEU A 88 -7.28 -15.40 -5.75
N VAL A 89 -6.86 -15.64 -4.51
CA VAL A 89 -6.56 -14.56 -3.54
C VAL A 89 -5.46 -13.65 -4.07
N THR A 90 -4.37 -14.20 -4.58
CA THR A 90 -3.25 -13.42 -5.14
C THR A 90 -3.73 -12.53 -6.28
N LEU A 91 -4.47 -13.06 -7.25
CA LEU A 91 -5.00 -12.28 -8.38
C LEU A 91 -5.97 -11.17 -7.92
N VAL A 92 -6.84 -11.47 -6.96
CA VAL A 92 -7.79 -10.49 -6.43
C VAL A 92 -7.06 -9.37 -5.68
N VAL A 93 -6.10 -9.71 -4.81
CA VAL A 93 -5.33 -8.73 -4.05
C VAL A 93 -4.49 -7.86 -4.99
N GLU A 94 -3.83 -8.46 -5.97
CA GLU A 94 -3.08 -7.74 -7.00
C GLU A 94 -3.98 -6.75 -7.75
N HIS A 95 -5.16 -7.18 -8.19
CA HIS A 95 -6.11 -6.31 -8.87
C HIS A 95 -6.58 -5.12 -8.01
N LEU A 96 -6.86 -5.37 -6.72
CA LEU A 96 -7.26 -4.31 -5.78
C LEU A 96 -6.13 -3.30 -5.55
N ILE A 97 -4.89 -3.78 -5.37
CA ILE A 97 -3.71 -2.92 -5.21
C ILE A 97 -3.46 -2.12 -6.49
N TRP A 98 -3.55 -2.75 -7.66
CA TRP A 98 -3.34 -2.09 -8.94
C TRP A 98 -4.33 -0.94 -9.14
N THR A 99 -5.62 -1.20 -8.88
CA THR A 99 -6.70 -0.21 -8.98
C THR A 99 -6.47 0.95 -7.99
N ALA A 100 -6.08 0.65 -6.75
CA ALA A 100 -5.78 1.68 -5.76
C ALA A 100 -4.56 2.53 -6.15
N LYS A 101 -3.53 1.90 -6.71
CA LYS A 101 -2.32 2.58 -7.21
C LYS A 101 -2.66 3.55 -8.35
N GLU A 102 -3.52 3.17 -9.30
CA GLU A 102 -3.93 4.06 -10.38
C GLU A 102 -4.62 5.33 -9.85
N SER A 103 -5.56 5.16 -8.91
CA SER A 103 -6.22 6.29 -8.21
C SER A 103 -5.22 7.18 -7.46
N PHE A 104 -4.27 6.56 -6.75
CA PHE A 104 -3.20 7.29 -6.04
C PHE A 104 -2.32 8.11 -7.00
N LEU A 105 -1.90 7.50 -8.11
CA LEU A 105 -1.01 8.16 -9.07
C LEU A 105 -1.66 9.40 -9.67
N GLU A 106 -2.94 9.35 -10.02
CA GLU A 106 -3.65 10.52 -10.54
C GLU A 106 -3.62 11.69 -9.54
N ARG A 107 -3.96 11.42 -8.27
CA ARG A 107 -3.92 12.41 -7.19
C ARG A 107 -2.50 12.94 -6.96
N ARG A 108 -1.51 12.05 -6.97
CA ARG A 108 -0.10 12.41 -6.78
C ARG A 108 0.41 13.33 -7.88
N PHE A 109 0.11 13.04 -9.13
CA PHE A 109 0.49 13.91 -10.25
C PHE A 109 -0.19 15.27 -10.17
N ARG A 110 -1.47 15.32 -9.79
CA ARG A 110 -2.19 16.57 -9.58
C ARG A 110 -1.54 17.41 -8.48
N TRP A 111 -1.22 16.79 -7.35
CA TRP A 111 -0.55 17.44 -6.24
C TRP A 111 0.86 17.94 -6.60
N LEU A 112 1.64 17.14 -7.33
CA LEU A 112 2.98 17.54 -7.79
C LEU A 112 2.94 18.74 -8.73
N ARG A 113 1.98 18.77 -9.67
CA ARG A 113 1.82 19.91 -10.61
C ARG A 113 1.37 21.19 -9.92
N ALA A 114 0.64 21.08 -8.80
CA ALA A 114 0.17 22.22 -8.03
C ALA A 114 1.20 22.73 -7.00
N MET A 115 2.38 22.12 -6.91
CA MET A 115 3.37 22.45 -5.89
C MET A 115 3.95 23.87 -6.11
N PRO A 116 3.81 24.80 -5.15
CA PRO A 116 4.32 26.15 -5.30
C PRO A 116 5.84 26.21 -5.12
N ALA A 117 6.45 27.22 -5.72
CA ALA A 117 7.82 27.64 -5.37
C ALA A 117 7.85 28.06 -3.88
N PRO A 118 8.98 27.86 -3.16
CA PRO A 118 10.27 27.37 -3.65
C PRO A 118 10.37 25.84 -3.76
N ARG A 119 9.44 25.07 -3.16
CA ARG A 119 9.57 23.61 -3.06
C ARG A 119 9.63 22.90 -4.41
N SER A 120 8.96 23.43 -5.43
CA SER A 120 8.99 22.89 -6.80
C SER A 120 10.22 23.28 -7.61
N THR A 121 11.02 24.24 -7.14
CA THR A 121 12.18 24.80 -7.87
C THR A 121 13.50 24.72 -7.08
N SER A 122 13.48 24.21 -5.85
CA SER A 122 14.67 24.02 -5.01
C SER A 122 15.20 22.61 -5.12
N VAL A 123 16.52 22.47 -5.17
CA VAL A 123 17.23 21.18 -5.18
C VAL A 123 18.18 21.13 -3.99
N LEU A 124 18.17 20.03 -3.25
CA LEU A 124 19.11 19.79 -2.16
C LEU A 124 20.38 19.15 -2.74
N VAL A 125 21.51 19.82 -2.57
CA VAL A 125 22.82 19.35 -3.07
C VAL A 125 23.60 18.74 -1.92
N HIS A 126 24.08 17.50 -2.10
CA HIS A 126 24.86 16.77 -1.11
C HIS A 126 26.24 16.38 -1.64
N ASN A 127 27.15 16.00 -0.74
CA ASN A 127 28.51 15.55 -1.04
C ASN A 127 29.35 16.59 -1.82
N ILE A 128 29.25 17.85 -1.40
CA ILE A 128 30.01 18.94 -2.00
C ILE A 128 31.50 18.74 -1.66
N PRO A 129 32.41 18.70 -2.66
CA PRO A 129 33.85 18.61 -2.41
C PRO A 129 34.32 19.77 -1.51
N ALA A 130 35.27 19.52 -0.61
CA ALA A 130 35.74 20.53 0.35
C ALA A 130 36.11 21.89 -0.28
N ARG A 131 36.64 21.86 -1.52
CA ARG A 131 37.01 23.06 -2.30
C ARG A 131 35.82 23.94 -2.73
N TYR A 132 34.60 23.41 -2.78
CA TYR A 132 33.37 24.12 -3.15
C TYR A 132 32.38 24.20 -1.99
N CYS A 133 32.79 23.80 -0.79
CA CYS A 133 31.94 23.74 0.40
C CYS A 133 31.81 25.13 1.06
N SER A 134 31.55 26.15 0.25
CA SER A 134 31.21 27.51 0.65
C SER A 134 30.12 28.04 -0.29
N ASP A 135 29.22 28.87 0.24
CA ASP A 135 28.06 29.36 -0.51
C ASP A 135 28.49 30.13 -1.78
N GLY A 136 29.59 30.90 -1.69
CA GLY A 136 30.15 31.64 -2.81
C GLY A 136 30.69 30.76 -3.93
N GLU A 137 31.46 29.72 -3.59
CA GLU A 137 32.03 28.79 -4.58
C GLU A 137 30.95 27.89 -5.19
N LEU A 138 29.97 27.46 -4.39
CA LEU A 138 28.83 26.68 -4.85
C LEU A 138 27.96 27.49 -5.82
N LYS A 139 27.68 28.76 -5.47
CA LYS A 139 26.97 29.69 -6.35
C LYS A 139 27.74 29.94 -7.64
N ALA A 140 29.05 30.18 -7.56
CA ALA A 140 29.89 30.38 -8.75
C ALA A 140 29.88 29.15 -9.66
N PHE A 141 29.88 27.94 -9.10
CA PHE A 141 29.76 26.70 -9.86
C PHE A 141 28.42 26.62 -10.61
N PHE A 142 27.29 26.85 -9.93
CA PHE A 142 25.98 26.80 -10.56
C PHE A 142 25.75 27.91 -11.59
N CYS A 143 26.23 29.13 -11.34
CA CYS A 143 26.17 30.24 -12.31
C CYS A 143 27.05 30.01 -13.55
N ARG A 144 28.06 29.12 -13.50
CA ARG A 144 28.82 28.70 -14.68
C ARG A 144 28.09 27.62 -15.48
N MET A 145 27.26 26.81 -14.83
CA MET A 145 26.57 25.68 -15.45
C MET A 145 25.20 26.08 -16.02
N PHE A 146 24.51 27.02 -15.38
CA PHE A 146 23.17 27.46 -15.73
C PHE A 146 23.13 28.99 -15.93
N PRO A 147 22.15 29.51 -16.70
CA PRO A 147 21.94 30.95 -16.82
C PRO A 147 21.78 31.62 -15.44
N PRO A 148 22.34 32.83 -15.22
CA PRO A 148 22.26 33.50 -13.92
C PRO A 148 20.82 33.76 -13.44
N GLU A 149 19.88 33.84 -14.39
CA GLU A 149 18.46 34.09 -14.16
C GLU A 149 17.71 32.94 -13.47
N VAL A 150 18.22 31.70 -13.57
CA VAL A 150 17.58 30.51 -12.99
C VAL A 150 18.14 30.11 -11.63
N VAL A 151 19.27 30.71 -11.22
CA VAL A 151 19.92 30.44 -9.94
C VAL A 151 19.46 31.48 -8.93
N HIS A 152 18.42 31.15 -8.17
CA HIS A 152 18.02 31.92 -6.99
C HIS A 152 19.00 31.65 -5.82
N GLU A 153 18.94 32.47 -4.77
CA GLU A 153 19.89 32.48 -3.64
C GLU A 153 20.35 31.07 -3.19
N VAL A 154 21.67 30.94 -3.02
CA VAL A 154 22.37 29.75 -2.48
C VAL A 154 22.74 30.04 -1.05
#